data_AF-A0A444UNY7-F1
#
_entry.id   AF-A0A444UNY7-F1
#
_cell.length_a   1.000
_cell.length_b   1.000
_cell.length_c   1.000
_cell.angle_alpha   90.00
_cell.angle_beta   90.00
_cell.angle_gamma   90.00
#
_symmetry.space_group_name_H-M   'P 1'
#
loop_
_entity.id
_entity.type
_entity.pdbx_description
1 polymer ?
#
loop_
_entity_poly.entity_id
_entity_poly.type
_entity_poly.pdbx_seq_one_letter_code
_entity_poly.pdbx_strand_id
1 'polypeptide(L)'
;MFDGDIQRHLYLQDAITSVADDTEKPKVSEFRCHIAGCSQHFDTLEGYEHHYNTFHRNVCSYCKRSFPSGHLLDIHILEWHDSLFQILAEKQNMVS
;
A
#
# COMPACT_ATOMS: atom_id res chain seq x y z
N MET A 1 37.81 15.69 -32.32
CA MET A 1 36.51 15.73 -33.02
C MET A 1 35.65 14.67 -32.35
N PHE A 2 34.61 15.15 -31.68
CA PHE A 2 33.84 14.48 -30.62
C PHE A 2 32.68 13.65 -31.22
N ASP A 3 33.00 12.60 -31.97
CA ASP A 3 31.97 11.81 -32.69
C ASP A 3 31.58 10.50 -31.99
N GLY A 4 32.28 10.09 -30.92
CA GLY A 4 32.00 8.82 -30.23
C GLY A 4 30.81 8.87 -29.25
N ASP A 5 30.57 10.01 -28.62
CA ASP A 5 29.54 10.15 -27.58
C ASP A 5 28.12 10.21 -28.15
N ILE A 6 27.98 10.77 -29.35
CA ILE A 6 26.68 10.93 -30.03
C ILE A 6 26.13 9.55 -30.43
N GLN A 7 27.00 8.69 -30.97
CA GLN A 7 26.62 7.35 -31.42
C GLN A 7 26.19 6.45 -30.25
N ARG A 8 26.83 6.61 -29.09
CA ARG A 8 26.45 5.89 -27.85
C ARG A 8 25.09 6.35 -27.34
N HIS A 9 24.78 7.64 -27.39
CA HIS A 9 23.49 8.17 -26.96
C HIS A 9 22.34 7.67 -27.83
N LEU A 10 22.52 7.67 -29.16
CA LEU A 10 21.51 7.14 -30.09
C LEU A 10 21.23 5.66 -29.86
N TYR A 11 22.25 4.83 -29.62
CA TYR A 11 22.05 3.40 -29.37
C TYR A 11 21.28 3.12 -28.07
N LEU A 12 21.54 3.90 -27.00
CA LEU A 12 20.74 3.81 -25.77
C LEU A 12 19.29 4.27 -26.00
N GLN A 13 19.08 5.31 -26.81
CA GLN A 13 17.74 5.82 -27.09
C GLN A 13 16.92 4.84 -27.94
N ASP A 14 17.56 4.17 -28.91
CA ASP A 14 16.96 3.12 -29.73
C ASP A 14 16.65 1.87 -28.89
N ALA A 15 17.55 1.49 -27.97
CA ALA A 15 17.33 0.40 -27.01
C ALA A 15 16.22 0.71 -25.98
N ILE A 16 16.05 1.96 -25.57
CA ILE A 16 14.96 2.38 -24.66
C ILE A 16 13.63 2.46 -25.43
N THR A 17 13.66 2.88 -26.69
CA THR A 17 12.46 3.00 -27.54
C THR A 17 11.96 1.64 -28.04
N SER A 18 12.85 0.71 -28.35
CA SER A 18 12.50 -0.67 -28.73
C SER A 18 11.95 -1.52 -27.58
N VAL A 19 12.14 -1.09 -26.32
CA VAL A 19 11.51 -1.69 -25.13
C VAL A 19 10.21 -0.96 -24.75
N ALA A 20 9.91 0.18 -25.38
CA ALA A 20 8.69 0.95 -25.15
C ALA A 20 7.53 0.57 -26.10
N ASP A 21 7.77 -0.32 -27.06
CA ASP A 21 6.75 -0.84 -27.95
C ASP A 21 6.19 -2.15 -27.38
N ASP A 22 4.91 -2.12 -27.02
CA ASP A 22 4.09 -3.26 -26.61
C ASP A 22 4.37 -3.87 -25.22
N THR A 23 4.07 -3.11 -24.17
CA THR A 23 3.49 -3.73 -22.98
C THR A 23 1.98 -3.52 -23.00
N GLU A 24 1.28 -4.26 -23.88
CA GLU A 24 -0.12 -4.60 -23.61
C GLU A 24 -0.11 -5.40 -22.30
N LYS A 25 -0.20 -4.69 -21.16
CA LYS A 25 -0.27 -5.30 -19.83
C LYS A 25 -1.36 -6.37 -19.91
N PRO A 26 -1.08 -7.63 -19.55
CA PRO A 26 -2.05 -8.71 -19.69
C PRO A 26 -3.29 -8.31 -18.89
N LYS A 27 -4.37 -7.98 -19.62
CA LYS A 27 -5.68 -7.66 -19.03
C LYS A 27 -6.21 -8.95 -18.44
N VAL A 28 -5.99 -9.13 -17.15
CA VAL A 28 -6.58 -10.24 -16.40
C VAL A 28 -8.08 -9.99 -16.36
N SER A 29 -8.89 -11.05 -16.41
CA SER A 29 -10.33 -10.91 -16.19
C SER A 29 -10.59 -10.14 -14.90
N GLU A 30 -11.54 -9.22 -14.93
CA GLU A 30 -11.89 -8.37 -13.80
C GLU A 30 -12.06 -9.21 -12.53
N PHE A 31 -11.33 -8.84 -11.47
CA PHE A 31 -11.33 -9.53 -10.20
C PHE A 31 -11.65 -8.55 -9.07
N ARG A 32 -12.30 -9.07 -8.02
CA ARG A 32 -12.67 -8.28 -6.86
C ARG A 32 -11.60 -8.32 -5.77
N CYS A 33 -11.55 -7.27 -4.95
CA CYS A 33 -10.77 -7.28 -3.72
C CYS A 33 -11.21 -8.45 -2.82
N HIS A 34 -10.25 -9.16 -2.22
CA HIS A 34 -10.51 -10.33 -1.37
C HIS A 34 -10.95 -9.95 0.05
N ILE A 35 -10.86 -8.68 0.43
CA ILE A 35 -11.11 -8.24 1.80
C ILE A 35 -12.61 -8.16 2.07
N ALA A 36 -13.05 -8.81 3.16
CA ALA A 36 -14.44 -8.82 3.59
C ALA A 36 -14.96 -7.38 3.78
N GLY A 37 -16.01 -7.02 3.05
CA GLY A 37 -16.61 -5.68 3.07
C GLY A 37 -16.03 -4.69 2.04
N CYS A 38 -15.02 -5.09 1.26
CA CYS A 38 -14.56 -4.32 0.10
C CYS A 38 -15.20 -4.86 -1.19
N SER A 39 -15.80 -3.96 -1.98
CA SER A 39 -16.48 -4.29 -3.24
C SER A 39 -15.80 -3.70 -4.47
N GLN A 40 -14.51 -3.36 -4.36
CA GLN A 40 -13.73 -2.82 -5.47
C GLN A 40 -13.32 -3.91 -6.45
N HIS A 41 -13.40 -3.59 -7.74
CA HIS A 41 -13.05 -4.47 -8.85
C HIS A 41 -11.86 -3.88 -9.61
N PHE A 42 -11.00 -4.75 -10.13
CA PHE A 42 -9.78 -4.39 -10.83
C PHE A 42 -9.57 -5.31 -12.03
N ASP A 43 -9.13 -4.73 -13.13
CA ASP A 43 -8.69 -5.39 -14.35
C ASP A 43 -7.16 -5.46 -14.46
N THR A 44 -6.45 -4.80 -13.53
CA THR A 44 -4.98 -4.75 -13.47
C THR A 44 -4.46 -5.00 -12.05
N LEU A 45 -3.29 -5.65 -11.96
CA LEU A 45 -2.63 -5.91 -10.69
C LEU A 45 -2.15 -4.61 -10.02
N GLU A 46 -1.59 -3.66 -10.77
CA GLU A 46 -1.14 -2.36 -10.23
C GLU A 46 -2.28 -1.57 -9.58
N GLY A 47 -3.48 -1.58 -10.17
CA GLY A 47 -4.65 -0.94 -9.59
C GLY A 47 -5.04 -1.56 -8.25
N TYR A 48 -5.00 -2.89 -8.18
CA TYR A 48 -5.24 -3.63 -6.94
C TYR A 48 -4.16 -3.35 -5.88
N GLU A 49 -2.88 -3.36 -6.23
CA GLU A 49 -1.78 -3.08 -5.31
C GLU A 49 -1.84 -1.66 -4.74
N HIS A 50 -2.17 -0.67 -5.58
CA HIS A 50 -2.34 0.70 -5.14
C HIS A 50 -3.52 0.83 -4.17
N HIS A 51 -4.66 0.22 -4.51
CA HIS A 51 -5.81 0.16 -3.62
C HIS A 51 -5.47 -0.52 -2.29
N TYR A 52 -4.81 -1.67 -2.32
CA TYR A 52 -4.42 -2.39 -1.13
C TYR A 52 -3.49 -1.55 -0.25
N ASN A 53 -2.48 -0.90 -0.86
CA ASN A 53 -1.55 -0.05 -0.12
C ASN A 53 -2.22 1.16 0.55
N THR A 54 -3.22 1.75 -0.10
CA THR A 54 -3.89 2.96 0.40
C THR A 54 -4.98 2.64 1.42
N PHE A 55 -5.77 1.58 1.19
CA PHE A 55 -6.98 1.31 1.97
C PHE A 55 -6.85 0.11 2.91
N HIS A 56 -5.95 -0.83 2.63
CA HIS A 56 -5.90 -2.09 3.35
C HIS A 56 -4.58 -2.37 4.06
N ARG A 57 -3.55 -1.56 3.80
CA ARG A 57 -2.22 -1.72 4.41
C ARG A 57 -2.22 -1.53 5.92
N ASN A 58 -2.91 -0.50 6.41
CA ASN A 58 -2.95 -0.20 7.85
C ASN A 58 -4.36 -0.50 8.39
N VAL A 59 -4.75 -1.76 8.40
CA VAL A 59 -6.05 -2.22 8.94
C VAL A 59 -5.87 -2.78 10.35
N CYS A 60 -6.73 -2.37 11.26
CA CYS A 60 -6.76 -2.91 12.62
C CYS A 60 -7.22 -4.37 12.64
N SER A 61 -6.42 -5.25 13.26
CA SER A 61 -6.73 -6.68 13.36
C SER A 61 -8.01 -6.97 14.14
N TYR A 62 -8.36 -6.13 15.12
CA TYR A 62 -9.50 -6.32 16.01
C TYR A 62 -10.82 -5.79 15.42
N CYS A 63 -10.86 -4.53 15.00
CA CYS A 63 -12.09 -3.88 14.53
C CYS A 63 -12.19 -3.74 13.00
N LYS A 64 -11.17 -4.18 12.25
CA LYS A 64 -11.10 -4.15 10.77
C LYS A 64 -11.24 -2.76 10.15
N ARG A 65 -11.01 -1.68 10.92
CA ARG A 65 -10.93 -0.31 10.40
C ARG A 65 -9.61 -0.07 9.69
N SER A 66 -9.67 0.61 8.54
CA SER A 66 -8.52 1.05 7.75
C SER A 66 -8.06 2.44 8.15
N PHE A 67 -6.74 2.64 8.20
CA PHE A 67 -6.12 3.93 8.50
C PHE A 67 -5.15 4.37 7.40
N PRO A 68 -5.05 5.69 7.14
CA PRO A 68 -4.20 6.21 6.07
C PRO A 68 -2.70 6.16 6.41
N SER A 69 -2.33 5.93 7.67
CA SER A 69 -0.93 5.78 8.11
C SER A 69 -0.82 4.72 9.20
N GLY A 70 0.31 4.01 9.23
CA GLY A 70 0.65 3.06 10.29
C GLY A 70 0.65 3.73 11.67
N HIS A 71 1.11 4.97 11.77
CA HIS A 71 1.11 5.70 13.05
C HIS A 71 -0.30 5.92 13.61
N LEU A 72 -1.29 6.19 12.74
CA LEU A 72 -2.68 6.35 13.17
C LEU A 72 -3.31 5.01 13.55
N LEU A 73 -2.90 3.93 12.90
CA LEU A 73 -3.28 2.58 13.31
C LEU A 73 -2.70 2.25 14.70
N ASP A 74 -1.43 2.59 14.94
CA ASP A 74 -0.77 2.35 16.24
C ASP A 74 -1.46 3.14 17.35
N ILE A 75 -1.75 4.43 17.14
CA ILE A 75 -2.52 5.25 18.09
C ILE A 75 -3.90 4.61 18.33
N HIS A 76 -4.60 4.20 17.26
CA HIS A 76 -5.91 3.56 17.40
C HIS A 76 -5.83 2.28 18.24
N ILE A 77 -4.81 1.43 18.03
CA ILE A 77 -4.62 0.23 18.83
C ILE A 77 -4.37 0.62 20.30
N LEU A 78 -3.49 1.59 20.55
CA LEU A 78 -3.15 2.06 21.89
C LEU A 78 -4.34 2.70 22.64
N GLU A 79 -5.22 3.42 21.96
CA GLU A 79 -6.34 4.11 22.62
C GLU A 79 -7.60 3.23 22.74
N TRP A 80 -7.87 2.38 21.74
CA TRP A 80 -9.13 1.62 21.65
C TRP A 80 -9.01 0.14 21.99
N HIS A 81 -7.83 -0.45 21.80
CA HIS A 81 -7.60 -1.87 22.01
C HIS A 81 -6.61 -2.17 23.13
N ASP A 82 -5.79 -1.20 23.52
CA ASP A 82 -4.84 -1.39 24.60
C ASP A 82 -5.52 -1.24 25.96
N SER A 83 -5.69 -2.39 26.61
CA SER A 83 -6.08 -2.52 28.01
C SER A 83 -5.11 -1.85 28.99
N LEU A 84 -3.96 -1.29 28.55
CA LEU A 84 -3.05 -0.51 29.40
C LEU A 84 -3.75 0.64 30.13
N PHE A 85 -4.77 1.26 29.55
CA PHE A 85 -5.56 2.27 30.29
C PHE A 85 -6.37 1.66 31.44
N GLN A 86 -6.89 0.44 31.28
CA GLN A 86 -7.56 -0.29 32.37
C GLN A 86 -6.56 -0.64 33.48
N ILE A 87 -5.37 -1.14 33.12
CA ILE A 87 -4.34 -1.56 34.09
C ILE A 87 -3.72 -0.34 34.81
N LEU A 88 -3.49 0.78 34.11
CA LEU A 88 -2.97 2.01 34.70
C LEU A 88 -4.00 2.72 35.59
N ALA A 89 -5.30 2.61 35.28
CA ALA A 89 -6.38 3.12 36.12
C ALA A 89 -6.56 2.28 37.40
N GLU A 90 -6.38 0.95 37.34
CA GLU A 90 -6.39 0.10 38.53
C GLU A 90 -5.20 0.39 39.47
N LYS A 91 -4.04 0.74 38.93
CA LYS A 91 -2.82 0.97 39.72
C LYS A 91 -2.74 2.36 40.40
N GLN A 92 -3.63 3.30 40.06
CA GLN A 92 -3.75 4.59 40.76
C GLN A 92 -4.80 4.58 41.89
N ASN A 93 -5.58 3.50 42.04
CA ASN A 93 -6.50 3.29 43.17
C ASN A 93 -5.84 2.55 44.35
N MET A 94 -4.56 2.84 44.63
CA MET A 94 -3.82 2.28 45.76
C MET A 94 -3.04 3.36 46.51
N VAL A 95 -3.70 4.49 46.79
CA VAL A 95 -3.33 5.42 47.87
C VAL A 95 -4.62 5.84 48.58
N SER A 96 -5.19 4.90 49.35
CA SER A 96 -6.19 5.19 50.38
C SER A 96 -5.57 5.17 51.76
#